data_AF-A0A3R6VRC3-F1
#
_entry.id   AF-A0A3R6VRC3-F1
#
_cell.length_a   1.000
_cell.length_b   1.000
_cell.length_c   1.000
_cell.angle_alpha   90.00
_cell.angle_beta   90.00
_cell.angle_gamma   90.00
#
_symmetry.space_group_name_H-M   'P 1'
#
loop_
_entity.id
_entity.type
_entity.pdbx_description
1 polymer ?
#
loop_
_entity_poly.entity_id
_entity_poly.type
_entity_poly.pdbx_seq_one_letter_code
_entity_poly.pdbx_strand_id
1 'polypeptide(L)'
;MNTHSSGYYSIDKDYNILSYNDTAKQLYPNLQPGVKCYKALMGLNSPCPPCPVALGIQGPKTYLDPIRHIYETVDAVETVQPDGSRGHALVFSTVAEGESLSKSIPTGENSLRLLGAINLLASDYMSVYGVNRETGKISVYRSRFTDAFADIKDNADYKLSFNFLIQKYIHPDERSYVSRHLNYETLLERLSQEASFKFHFRVVTDTVHYYYLLIARNGNADDYRDFVIAVACEDNDVTARKIYENQLHSLLASITHAAGYFHLDLTDDKILKIGGTSALAYKIDADASIDHFIAETAVLYRY
;
A
#
# COMPACT_ATOMS: atom_id res chain seq x y z
N MET A 1 8.84 -35.97 8.21
CA MET A 1 10.29 -35.99 7.91
C MET A 1 10.40 -35.75 6.40
N ASN A 2 10.89 -34.65 5.85
CA ASN A 2 11.83 -33.64 6.34
C ASN A 2 11.23 -32.22 6.35
N THR A 3 11.47 -31.53 7.45
CA THR A 3 11.19 -30.12 7.74
C THR A 3 12.32 -29.26 7.17
N HIS A 4 12.16 -28.72 5.96
CA HIS A 4 13.10 -27.73 5.44
C HIS A 4 12.33 -26.50 4.98
N SER A 5 11.90 -25.70 5.97
CA SER A 5 11.12 -24.49 5.78
C SER A 5 11.97 -23.27 5.38
N SER A 6 13.30 -23.39 5.35
CA SER A 6 14.21 -22.30 5.00
C SER A 6 15.51 -22.78 4.36
N GLY A 7 15.97 -22.06 3.35
CA GLY A 7 17.22 -22.30 2.64
C GLY A 7 17.98 -21.01 2.40
N TYR A 8 19.23 -21.12 1.96
CA TYR A 8 19.99 -19.95 1.53
C TYR A 8 20.97 -20.28 0.41
N TYR A 9 21.28 -19.26 -0.37
CA TYR A 9 22.43 -19.27 -1.27
C TYR A 9 23.10 -17.90 -1.25
N SER A 10 24.38 -17.84 -1.59
CA SER A 10 25.15 -16.60 -1.66
C SER A 10 25.60 -16.32 -3.08
N ILE A 11 25.73 -15.03 -3.40
CA ILE A 11 26.19 -14.53 -4.68
C ILE A 11 27.25 -13.43 -4.51
N ASP A 12 28.13 -13.29 -5.49
CA ASP A 12 29.02 -12.12 -5.58
C ASP A 12 28.30 -10.89 -6.17
N LYS A 13 29.04 -9.77 -6.27
CA LYS A 13 28.56 -8.52 -6.89
C LYS A 13 28.07 -8.70 -8.34
N ASP A 14 28.53 -9.74 -9.02
CA ASP A 14 28.20 -10.02 -10.41
C ASP A 14 27.10 -11.10 -10.52
N TYR A 15 26.44 -11.47 -9.42
CA TYR A 15 25.38 -12.48 -9.33
C TYR A 15 25.83 -13.93 -9.55
N ASN A 16 27.13 -14.22 -9.52
CA ASN A 16 27.61 -15.60 -9.56
C ASN A 16 27.32 -16.27 -8.23
N ILE A 17 26.72 -17.46 -8.26
CA ILE A 17 26.49 -18.27 -7.06
C ILE A 17 27.84 -18.69 -6.47
N LEU A 18 28.05 -18.42 -5.18
CA LEU A 18 29.26 -18.79 -4.45
C LEU A 18 29.06 -20.05 -3.64
N SER A 19 27.98 -20.11 -2.86
CA SER A 19 27.64 -21.24 -2.01
C SER A 19 26.13 -21.35 -1.80
N TYR A 20 25.67 -22.51 -1.33
CA TYR A 20 24.27 -22.77 -0.95
C TYR A 20 24.21 -23.92 0.05
N ASN A 21 23.15 -23.98 0.84
CA ASN A 21 22.92 -25.11 1.75
C ASN A 21 22.20 -26.28 1.07
N ASP A 22 22.14 -27.42 1.76
CA ASP A 22 21.49 -28.63 1.25
C ASP A 22 20.01 -28.40 0.93
N THR A 23 19.31 -27.60 1.75
CA THR A 23 17.92 -27.23 1.49
C THR A 23 17.78 -26.49 0.16
N ALA A 24 18.61 -25.48 -0.09
CA ALA A 24 18.58 -24.77 -1.37
C ALA A 24 18.95 -25.66 -2.55
N LYS A 25 19.89 -26.62 -2.38
CA LYS A 25 20.22 -27.58 -3.43
C LYS A 25 19.09 -28.55 -3.75
N GLN A 26 18.38 -29.02 -2.72
CA GLN A 26 17.23 -29.90 -2.87
C GLN A 26 16.06 -29.19 -3.58
N LEU A 27 15.80 -27.94 -3.21
CA LEU A 27 14.70 -27.15 -3.77
C LEU A 27 15.01 -26.60 -5.17
N TYR A 28 16.27 -26.25 -5.42
CA TYR A 28 16.75 -25.68 -6.67
C TYR A 28 17.93 -26.51 -7.21
N PRO A 29 17.66 -27.64 -7.89
CA PRO A 29 18.70 -28.56 -8.36
C PRO A 29 19.74 -27.91 -9.30
N ASN A 30 19.33 -26.84 -9.99
CA ASN A 30 20.15 -26.09 -10.93
C ASN A 30 21.14 -25.11 -10.27
N LEU A 31 21.07 -24.91 -8.94
CA LEU A 31 22.08 -24.13 -8.24
C LEU A 31 23.45 -24.81 -8.36
N GLN A 32 24.42 -24.08 -8.90
CA GLN A 32 25.79 -24.52 -9.09
C GLN A 32 26.73 -23.33 -8.88
N PRO A 33 27.87 -23.50 -8.18
CA PRO A 33 28.84 -22.42 -8.02
C PRO A 33 29.33 -21.90 -9.37
N GLY A 34 29.55 -20.59 -9.47
CA GLY A 34 29.97 -19.89 -10.70
C GLY A 34 28.85 -19.62 -11.72
N VAL A 35 27.67 -20.23 -11.57
CA VAL A 35 26.51 -19.93 -12.44
C VAL A 35 25.80 -18.67 -11.93
N LYS A 36 25.30 -17.84 -12.85
CA LYS A 36 24.49 -16.67 -12.50
C LYS A 36 23.17 -17.10 -11.87
N CYS A 37 22.78 -16.51 -10.73
CA CYS A 37 21.57 -16.91 -10.00
C CYS A 37 20.30 -16.78 -10.86
N TYR A 38 20.16 -15.69 -11.63
CA TYR A 38 19.02 -15.47 -12.51
C TYR A 38 18.95 -16.48 -13.67
N LYS A 39 20.09 -17.06 -14.07
CA LYS A 39 20.13 -18.12 -15.08
C LYS A 39 19.77 -19.47 -14.48
N ALA A 40 20.29 -19.78 -13.29
CA ALA A 40 20.02 -21.03 -12.58
C ALA A 40 18.55 -21.14 -12.13
N LEU A 41 17.97 -20.04 -11.65
CA LEU A 41 16.63 -20.01 -11.06
C LEU A 41 15.53 -19.64 -12.04
N MET A 42 15.77 -18.67 -12.94
CA MET A 42 14.75 -18.14 -13.84
C MET A 42 15.01 -18.46 -15.33
N GLY A 43 16.17 -19.02 -15.67
CA GLY A 43 16.58 -19.17 -17.08
C GLY A 43 16.79 -17.84 -17.82
N LEU A 44 17.02 -16.74 -17.11
CA LEU A 44 17.20 -15.41 -17.69
C LEU A 44 18.67 -15.14 -18.08
N ASN A 45 18.87 -14.10 -18.90
CA ASN A 45 20.20 -13.60 -19.30
C ASN A 45 20.61 -12.30 -18.57
N SER A 46 19.74 -11.77 -17.71
CA SER A 46 19.95 -10.57 -16.91
C SER A 46 19.33 -10.77 -15.52
N PRO A 47 19.67 -9.94 -14.52
CA PRO A 47 19.00 -9.96 -13.23
C PRO A 47 17.48 -9.97 -13.36
N CYS A 48 16.82 -10.71 -12.47
CA CYS A 48 15.37 -10.87 -12.48
C CYS A 48 14.69 -9.49 -12.29
N PRO A 49 13.56 -9.21 -12.95
CA PRO A 49 12.84 -7.95 -12.74
C PRO A 49 12.53 -7.61 -11.26
N PRO A 50 12.14 -8.57 -10.39
CA PRO A 50 11.92 -8.30 -8.97
C PRO A 50 13.17 -8.53 -8.10
N CYS A 51 14.39 -8.50 -8.63
CA CYS A 51 15.57 -8.91 -7.87
C CYS A 51 15.83 -7.97 -6.66
N PRO A 52 15.86 -8.48 -5.40
CA PRO A 52 16.11 -7.65 -4.22
C PRO A 52 17.47 -6.94 -4.29
N VAL A 53 18.48 -7.64 -4.82
CA VAL A 53 19.85 -7.12 -4.93
C VAL A 53 19.93 -6.01 -5.98
N ALA A 54 19.34 -6.21 -7.17
CA ALA A 54 19.37 -5.20 -8.23
C ALA A 54 18.59 -3.94 -7.86
N LEU A 55 17.54 -4.09 -7.05
CA LEU A 55 16.66 -3.00 -6.62
C LEU A 55 17.09 -2.36 -5.28
N GLY A 56 18.15 -2.85 -4.64
CA GLY A 56 18.62 -2.32 -3.35
C GLY A 56 17.61 -2.49 -2.22
N ILE A 57 16.77 -3.52 -2.27
CA ILE A 57 15.73 -3.78 -1.29
C ILE A 57 16.36 -4.30 0.00
N GLN A 58 16.11 -3.61 1.10
CA GLN A 58 16.56 -4.02 2.43
C GLN A 58 15.48 -4.80 3.18
N GLY A 59 15.90 -5.86 3.87
CA GLY A 59 15.07 -6.69 4.72
C GLY A 59 14.19 -7.68 3.94
N PRO A 60 13.54 -8.61 4.68
CA PRO A 60 12.75 -9.67 4.09
C PRO A 60 11.56 -9.12 3.28
N LYS A 61 11.36 -9.66 2.08
CA LYS A 61 10.19 -9.42 1.23
C LYS A 61 9.63 -10.72 0.69
N THR A 62 8.35 -10.72 0.34
CA THR A 62 7.69 -11.87 -0.24
C THR A 62 7.89 -11.90 -1.76
N TYR A 63 8.36 -13.03 -2.28
CA TYR A 63 8.56 -13.29 -3.70
C TYR A 63 7.80 -14.55 -4.11
N LEU A 64 7.38 -14.61 -5.37
CA LEU A 64 6.90 -15.84 -5.96
C LEU A 64 8.10 -16.68 -6.39
N ASP A 65 8.23 -17.89 -5.82
CA ASP A 65 9.21 -18.87 -6.24
C ASP A 65 8.94 -19.28 -7.70
N PRO A 66 9.90 -19.10 -8.62
CA PRO A 66 9.70 -19.38 -10.04
C PRO A 66 9.65 -20.87 -10.41
N ILE A 67 10.19 -21.73 -9.55
CA ILE A 67 10.33 -23.18 -9.77
C ILE A 67 9.20 -23.91 -9.05
N ARG A 68 8.92 -23.53 -7.79
CA ARG A 68 7.89 -24.18 -6.96
C ARG A 68 6.53 -23.49 -7.03
N HIS A 69 6.44 -22.28 -7.59
CA HIS A 69 5.20 -21.50 -7.71
C HIS A 69 4.49 -21.27 -6.37
N ILE A 70 5.25 -21.11 -5.29
CA ILE A 70 4.77 -20.75 -3.96
C ILE A 70 5.33 -19.40 -3.55
N TYR A 71 4.64 -18.69 -2.67
CA TYR A 71 5.20 -17.49 -2.07
C TYR A 71 6.19 -17.87 -0.98
N GLU A 72 7.35 -17.23 -1.02
CA GLU A 72 8.38 -17.35 0.00
C GLU A 72 8.88 -15.97 0.41
N THR A 73 9.31 -15.87 1.66
CA THR A 73 10.01 -14.67 2.12
C THR A 73 11.47 -14.82 1.74
N VAL A 74 12.03 -13.86 1.02
CA VAL A 74 13.47 -13.77 0.69
C VAL A 74 14.03 -12.48 1.29
N ASP A 75 15.15 -12.60 1.99
CA ASP A 75 15.97 -11.49 2.46
C ASP A 75 17.33 -11.51 1.78
N ALA A 76 17.77 -10.36 1.26
CA ALA A 76 19.06 -10.20 0.63
C ALA A 76 19.97 -9.41 1.56
N VAL A 77 20.86 -10.12 2.25
CA VAL A 77 21.78 -9.54 3.23
C VAL A 77 23.12 -9.30 2.56
N GLU A 78 23.63 -8.07 2.61
CA GLU A 78 24.99 -7.77 2.15
C GLU A 78 26.02 -8.59 2.96
N THR A 79 27.00 -9.16 2.26
CA THR A 79 28.10 -9.91 2.86
C THR A 79 29.45 -9.36 2.38
N VAL A 80 30.47 -9.52 3.21
CA VAL A 80 31.86 -9.21 2.85
C VAL A 80 32.58 -10.54 2.63
N GLN A 81 33.14 -10.72 1.44
CA GLN A 81 33.90 -11.91 1.06
C GLN A 81 35.32 -11.86 1.64
N PRO A 82 36.04 -13.00 1.72
CA PRO A 82 37.40 -13.06 2.25
C PRO A 82 38.41 -12.14 1.53
N ASP A 83 38.16 -11.82 0.26
CA ASP A 83 38.96 -10.91 -0.55
C ASP A 83 38.59 -9.42 -0.36
N GLY A 84 37.64 -9.12 0.54
CA GLY A 84 37.14 -7.79 0.82
C GLY A 84 36.05 -7.29 -0.15
N SER A 85 35.70 -8.08 -1.17
CA SER A 85 34.63 -7.74 -2.10
C SER A 85 33.25 -7.88 -1.44
N ARG A 86 32.26 -7.14 -1.95
CA ARG A 86 30.87 -7.23 -1.49
C ARG A 86 30.12 -8.31 -2.26
N GLY A 87 29.28 -9.05 -1.56
CA GLY A 87 28.34 -10.03 -2.10
C GLY A 87 27.01 -9.93 -1.37
N HIS A 88 26.13 -10.89 -1.63
CA HIS A 88 24.85 -11.00 -0.94
C HIS A 88 24.57 -12.45 -0.55
N ALA A 89 23.98 -12.66 0.62
CA ALA A 89 23.33 -13.90 1.01
C ALA A 89 21.82 -13.75 0.84
N LEU A 90 21.21 -14.65 0.07
CA LEU A 90 19.78 -14.71 -0.17
C LEU A 90 19.23 -15.81 0.71
N VAL A 91 18.56 -15.41 1.78
CA VAL A 91 17.93 -16.31 2.74
C VAL A 91 16.46 -16.37 2.41
N PHE A 92 15.94 -17.56 2.17
CA PHE A 92 14.55 -17.75 1.82
C PHE A 92 13.86 -18.73 2.76
N SER A 93 12.58 -18.51 3.02
CA SER A 93 11.76 -19.41 3.83
C SER A 93 10.38 -19.60 3.23
N THR A 94 9.97 -20.86 3.07
CA THR A 94 8.59 -21.21 2.75
C THR A 94 7.71 -20.84 3.93
N VAL A 95 6.60 -20.18 3.64
CA VAL A 95 5.55 -19.87 4.62
C VAL A 95 4.82 -21.17 4.96
N ALA A 96 5.48 -22.11 5.64
CA ALA A 96 4.97 -23.45 5.91
C ALA A 96 4.00 -23.52 7.11
N GLU A 97 3.54 -22.37 7.61
CA GLU A 97 2.24 -22.26 8.30
C GLU A 97 1.12 -21.80 7.34
N GLY A 98 1.38 -21.84 6.04
CA GLY A 98 0.44 -21.59 4.95
C GLY A 98 0.06 -22.83 4.14
N GLU A 99 0.40 -24.05 4.59
CA GLU A 99 -0.08 -25.27 3.93
C GLU A 99 -1.56 -25.59 4.22
N SER A 100 -2.20 -24.85 5.13
CA SER A 100 -3.66 -24.74 5.18
C SER A 100 -4.23 -23.71 4.19
N LEU A 101 -3.42 -22.80 3.63
CA LEU A 101 -3.85 -21.75 2.69
C LEU A 101 -3.99 -22.23 1.24
N SER A 102 -3.29 -23.29 0.80
CA SER A 102 -3.40 -23.75 -0.60
C SER A 102 -4.77 -24.37 -0.94
N LYS A 103 -5.49 -24.85 0.08
CA LYS A 103 -6.87 -25.37 -0.06
C LYS A 103 -7.94 -24.26 -0.04
N SER A 104 -7.56 -23.03 0.27
CA SER A 104 -8.45 -21.87 0.37
C SER A 104 -8.16 -20.77 -0.67
N ILE A 105 -7.27 -21.01 -1.65
CA ILE A 105 -7.05 -20.09 -2.77
C ILE A 105 -8.22 -20.24 -3.77
N PRO A 106 -8.96 -19.16 -4.10
CA PRO A 106 -9.90 -19.17 -5.21
C PRO A 106 -9.11 -19.36 -6.53
N THR A 107 -9.25 -20.53 -7.15
CA THR A 107 -8.52 -20.98 -8.36
C THR A 107 -8.95 -20.31 -9.67
N GLY A 108 -9.70 -19.21 -9.59
CA GLY A 108 -10.11 -18.44 -10.76
C GLY A 108 -8.95 -17.66 -11.39
N GLU A 109 -8.85 -17.69 -12.71
CA GLU A 109 -7.87 -16.93 -13.49
C GLU A 109 -7.95 -15.41 -13.22
N ASN A 110 -9.15 -14.92 -12.87
CA ASN A 110 -9.41 -13.52 -12.51
C ASN A 110 -8.95 -13.15 -11.09
N SER A 111 -9.08 -14.05 -10.10
CA SER A 111 -8.53 -13.84 -8.74
C SER A 111 -7.02 -13.72 -8.77
N LEU A 112 -6.35 -14.57 -9.56
CA LEU A 112 -4.91 -14.54 -9.75
C LEU A 112 -4.44 -13.29 -10.51
N ARG A 113 -5.24 -12.78 -11.47
CA ARG A 113 -4.98 -11.51 -12.15
C ARG A 113 -5.15 -10.29 -11.25
N LEU A 114 -6.16 -10.27 -10.38
CA LEU A 114 -6.36 -9.19 -9.41
C LEU A 114 -5.24 -9.21 -8.35
N LEU A 115 -4.85 -10.38 -7.84
CA LEU A 115 -3.68 -10.54 -6.97
C LEU A 115 -2.37 -10.13 -7.66
N GLY A 116 -2.21 -10.46 -8.95
CA GLY A 116 -1.07 -10.03 -9.76
C GLY A 116 -1.04 -8.51 -9.99
N ALA A 117 -2.19 -7.90 -10.27
CA ALA A 117 -2.33 -6.45 -10.42
C ALA A 117 -2.13 -5.71 -9.10
N ILE A 118 -2.67 -6.24 -8.00
CA ILE A 118 -2.44 -5.72 -6.65
C ILE A 118 -0.97 -5.85 -6.28
N ASN A 119 -0.31 -6.99 -6.54
CA ASN A 119 1.12 -7.18 -6.29
C ASN A 119 2.01 -6.28 -7.15
N LEU A 120 1.59 -5.95 -8.39
CA LEU A 120 2.28 -4.96 -9.24
C LEU A 120 2.08 -3.51 -8.74
N LEU A 121 0.91 -3.20 -8.17
CA LEU A 121 0.57 -1.90 -7.55
C LEU A 121 0.95 -1.83 -6.05
N ALA A 122 1.49 -2.91 -5.48
CA ALA A 122 1.67 -3.10 -4.03
C ALA A 122 2.87 -2.36 -3.43
N SER A 123 3.58 -1.48 -4.13
CA SER A 123 4.54 -0.60 -3.44
C SER A 123 3.83 0.27 -2.39
N ASP A 124 2.60 0.67 -2.69
CA ASP A 124 1.91 1.75 -1.98
C ASP A 124 0.95 1.24 -0.90
N TYR A 125 0.63 -0.06 -0.90
CA TYR A 125 -0.28 -0.70 0.05
C TYR A 125 0.47 -1.42 1.17
N MET A 126 0.13 -1.07 2.41
CA MET A 126 0.70 -1.59 3.66
C MET A 126 0.23 -3.02 3.92
N SER A 127 -1.08 -3.26 3.78
CA SER A 127 -1.73 -4.55 4.04
C SER A 127 -2.79 -4.83 2.97
N VAL A 128 -3.01 -6.10 2.64
CA VAL A 128 -3.99 -6.55 1.64
C VAL A 128 -4.69 -7.80 2.15
N TYR A 129 -6.02 -7.78 2.12
CA TYR A 129 -6.90 -8.83 2.61
C TYR A 129 -7.89 -9.25 1.54
N GLY A 130 -8.08 -10.55 1.34
CA GLY A 130 -9.24 -11.11 0.66
C GLY A 130 -10.35 -11.39 1.66
N VAL A 131 -11.60 -11.24 1.25
CA VAL A 131 -12.76 -11.61 2.06
C VAL A 131 -13.66 -12.49 1.23
N ASN A 132 -13.93 -13.69 1.74
CA ASN A 132 -14.86 -14.60 1.10
C ASN A 132 -16.30 -14.24 1.46
N ARG A 133 -17.14 -13.93 0.47
CA ARG A 133 -18.48 -13.39 0.71
C ARG A 133 -19.40 -14.40 1.41
N GLU A 134 -19.28 -15.67 1.04
CA GLU A 134 -20.15 -16.74 1.55
C GLU A 134 -19.88 -17.04 3.02
N THR A 135 -18.61 -17.08 3.41
CA THR A 135 -18.19 -17.46 4.77
C THR A 135 -17.90 -16.27 5.68
N GLY A 136 -17.71 -15.07 5.12
CA GLY A 136 -17.28 -13.88 5.87
C GLY A 136 -15.86 -13.97 6.42
N LYS A 137 -15.06 -14.92 5.91
CA LYS A 137 -13.68 -15.14 6.37
C LYS A 137 -12.68 -14.29 5.63
N ILE A 138 -11.74 -13.74 6.38
CA ILE A 138 -10.63 -12.95 5.86
C ILE A 138 -9.46 -13.89 5.52
N SER A 139 -8.86 -13.68 4.36
CA SER A 139 -7.55 -14.21 3.97
C SER A 139 -6.51 -13.09 3.95
N VAL A 140 -5.39 -13.27 4.62
CA VAL A 140 -4.32 -12.26 4.68
C VAL A 140 -3.31 -12.51 3.56
N TYR A 141 -3.29 -11.65 2.54
CA TYR A 141 -2.33 -11.74 1.43
C TYR A 141 -1.03 -10.98 1.72
N ARG A 142 -1.15 -9.83 2.36
CA ARG A 142 -0.02 -9.03 2.82
C ARG A 142 -0.40 -8.38 4.15
N SER A 143 0.51 -8.40 5.10
CA SER A 143 0.40 -7.55 6.28
C SER A 143 1.77 -7.05 6.70
N ARG A 144 1.89 -5.74 6.96
CA ARG A 144 3.09 -5.19 7.61
C ARG A 144 2.86 -5.23 9.11
N PHE A 145 3.73 -5.93 9.85
CA PHE A 145 3.64 -6.13 11.30
C PHE A 145 3.61 -4.86 12.16
N THR A 146 3.82 -3.68 11.57
CA THR A 146 3.88 -2.39 12.25
C THR A 146 2.63 -1.53 12.05
N ASP A 147 1.64 -1.97 11.28
CA ASP A 147 0.41 -1.20 11.05
C ASP A 147 -0.74 -1.62 11.98
N ALA A 148 -1.74 -0.74 12.16
CA ALA A 148 -2.89 -1.00 13.03
C ALA A 148 -3.75 -2.19 12.54
N PHE A 149 -3.58 -2.61 11.29
CA PHE A 149 -4.33 -3.71 10.67
C PHE A 149 -3.61 -5.06 10.82
N ALA A 150 -2.39 -5.10 11.38
CA ALA A 150 -1.64 -6.33 11.68
C ALA A 150 -2.34 -7.26 12.69
N ASP A 151 -3.33 -6.74 13.43
CA ASP A 151 -4.19 -7.52 14.33
C ASP A 151 -5.19 -8.41 13.56
N ILE A 152 -5.45 -8.14 12.28
CA ILE A 152 -6.26 -9.03 11.44
C ILE A 152 -5.44 -10.29 11.12
N LYS A 153 -5.95 -11.44 11.55
CA LYS A 153 -5.33 -12.75 11.29
C LYS A 153 -6.01 -13.47 10.14
N ASP A 154 -5.28 -14.41 9.56
CA ASP A 154 -5.82 -15.29 8.53
C ASP A 154 -6.98 -16.14 9.09
N ASN A 155 -8.00 -16.38 8.26
CA ASN A 155 -9.25 -17.04 8.60
C ASN A 155 -10.07 -16.35 9.73
N ALA A 156 -9.76 -15.08 10.03
CA ALA A 156 -10.55 -14.31 10.98
C ALA A 156 -11.93 -13.98 10.41
N ASP A 157 -12.90 -13.76 11.30
CA ASP A 157 -14.23 -13.31 10.92
C ASP A 157 -14.21 -11.80 10.62
N TYR A 158 -14.70 -11.42 9.44
CA TYR A 158 -14.72 -10.02 9.01
C TYR A 158 -15.41 -9.09 10.00
N LYS A 159 -16.61 -9.47 10.46
CA LYS A 159 -17.42 -8.62 11.32
C LYS A 159 -16.73 -8.42 12.66
N LEU A 160 -16.17 -9.47 13.24
CA LEU A 160 -15.43 -9.38 14.50
C LEU A 160 -14.12 -8.57 14.35
N SER A 161 -13.34 -8.83 13.30
CA SER A 161 -12.06 -8.14 13.07
C SER A 161 -12.25 -6.65 12.86
N PHE A 162 -13.15 -6.24 11.97
CA PHE A 162 -13.38 -4.82 11.71
C PHE A 162 -14.05 -4.12 12.89
N ASN A 163 -14.97 -4.77 13.61
CA ASN A 163 -15.51 -4.20 14.85
C ASN A 163 -14.41 -3.94 15.88
N PHE A 164 -13.50 -4.90 16.08
CA PHE A 164 -12.37 -4.73 16.99
C PHE A 164 -11.46 -3.57 16.57
N LEU A 165 -11.08 -3.51 15.28
CA LEU A 165 -10.26 -2.42 14.76
C LEU A 165 -10.92 -1.05 14.91
N ILE A 166 -12.21 -0.95 14.63
CA ILE A 166 -12.97 0.29 14.78
C ILE A 166 -12.95 0.79 16.22
N GLN A 167 -13.13 -0.12 17.18
CA GLN A 167 -13.14 0.28 18.59
C GLN A 167 -11.74 0.60 19.13
N LYS A 168 -10.73 -0.14 18.67
CA LYS A 168 -9.36 -0.02 19.18
C LYS A 168 -8.59 1.14 18.56
N TYR A 169 -8.69 1.30 17.25
CA TYR A 169 -7.76 2.12 16.48
C TYR A 169 -8.41 3.30 15.76
N ILE A 170 -9.69 3.24 15.37
CA ILE A 170 -10.30 4.35 14.63
C ILE A 170 -10.52 5.56 15.54
N HIS A 171 -10.22 6.75 15.01
CA HIS A 171 -10.42 8.02 15.70
C HIS A 171 -11.86 8.11 16.25
N PRO A 172 -12.07 8.49 17.54
CA PRO A 172 -13.38 8.44 18.19
C PRO A 172 -14.51 9.10 17.39
N ASP A 173 -14.27 10.30 16.85
CA ASP A 173 -15.24 11.06 16.05
C ASP A 173 -15.69 10.35 14.76
N GLU A 174 -14.87 9.43 14.25
CA GLU A 174 -15.09 8.77 12.97
C GLU A 174 -15.64 7.35 13.11
N ARG A 175 -15.64 6.77 14.32
CA ARG A 175 -16.05 5.37 14.55
C ARG A 175 -17.44 5.07 14.00
N SER A 176 -18.40 5.95 14.22
CA SER A 176 -19.78 5.81 13.70
C SER A 176 -19.83 5.86 12.18
N TYR A 177 -19.02 6.73 11.57
CA TYR A 177 -18.90 6.85 10.13
C TYR A 177 -18.25 5.60 9.52
N VAL A 178 -17.10 5.17 10.05
CA VAL A 178 -16.38 3.97 9.59
C VAL A 178 -17.21 2.70 9.80
N SER A 179 -17.86 2.54 10.96
CA SER A 179 -18.73 1.40 11.25
C SER A 179 -19.88 1.26 10.27
N ARG A 180 -20.49 2.38 9.87
CA ARG A 180 -21.56 2.37 8.86
C ARG A 180 -21.05 1.91 7.49
N HIS A 181 -19.90 2.42 7.07
CA HIS A 181 -19.36 2.14 5.72
C HIS A 181 -18.68 0.78 5.60
N LEU A 182 -18.10 0.27 6.68
CA LEU A 182 -17.48 -1.06 6.74
C LEU A 182 -18.42 -2.12 7.31
N ASN A 183 -19.68 -1.77 7.58
CA ASN A 183 -20.71 -2.78 7.86
C ASN A 183 -20.77 -3.73 6.67
N TYR A 184 -20.73 -5.03 6.96
CA TYR A 184 -20.61 -6.05 5.93
C TYR A 184 -21.71 -5.96 4.86
N GLU A 185 -22.97 -5.78 5.26
CA GLU A 185 -24.07 -5.78 4.31
C GLU A 185 -24.10 -4.50 3.47
N THR A 186 -23.87 -3.35 4.12
CA THR A 186 -23.75 -2.05 3.44
C THR A 186 -22.58 -2.04 2.44
N LEU A 187 -21.46 -2.67 2.80
CA LEU A 187 -20.30 -2.78 1.92
C LEU A 187 -20.61 -3.66 0.71
N LEU A 188 -21.27 -4.80 0.89
CA LEU A 188 -21.64 -5.70 -0.21
C LEU A 188 -22.68 -5.07 -1.15
N GLU A 189 -23.66 -4.35 -0.60
CA GLU A 189 -24.61 -3.58 -1.39
C GLU A 189 -23.89 -2.54 -2.25
N ARG A 190 -22.94 -1.80 -1.67
CA ARG A 190 -22.14 -0.84 -2.43
C ARG A 190 -21.29 -1.51 -3.51
N LEU A 191 -20.65 -2.65 -3.22
CA LEU A 191 -19.87 -3.41 -4.22
C LEU A 191 -20.73 -4.04 -5.33
N SER A 192 -22.05 -4.17 -5.14
CA SER A 192 -22.93 -4.55 -6.24
C SER A 192 -23.05 -3.43 -7.29
N GLN A 193 -22.99 -2.17 -6.86
CA GLN A 193 -23.14 -0.99 -7.70
C GLN A 193 -21.79 -0.48 -8.22
N GLU A 194 -20.78 -0.44 -7.36
CA GLU A 194 -19.43 0.07 -7.64
C GLU A 194 -18.44 -1.10 -7.74
N ALA A 195 -17.60 -1.13 -8.79
CA ALA A 195 -16.57 -2.17 -8.91
C ALA A 195 -15.48 -2.04 -7.84
N SER A 196 -15.18 -0.81 -7.44
CA SER A 196 -14.29 -0.48 -6.34
C SER A 196 -14.58 0.91 -5.80
N PHE A 197 -14.18 1.16 -4.56
CA PHE A 197 -14.24 2.48 -3.96
C PHE A 197 -13.11 2.68 -2.96
N LYS A 198 -12.77 3.95 -2.72
CA LYS A 198 -11.84 4.37 -1.67
C LYS A 198 -12.59 4.98 -0.51
N PHE A 199 -12.04 4.81 0.68
CA PHE A 199 -12.61 5.31 1.92
C PHE A 199 -11.50 5.72 2.89
N HIS A 200 -11.52 6.98 3.33
CA HIS A 200 -10.47 7.60 4.15
C HIS A 200 -10.91 7.77 5.61
N PHE A 201 -9.98 7.65 6.54
CA PHE A 201 -10.21 7.79 7.99
C PHE A 201 -8.89 7.96 8.74
N ARG A 202 -9.00 8.32 10.01
CA ARG A 202 -7.89 8.45 10.94
C ARG A 202 -7.81 7.25 11.87
N VAL A 203 -6.58 6.83 12.08
CA VAL A 203 -6.18 5.81 13.05
C VAL A 203 -5.43 6.48 14.19
N VAL A 204 -5.72 6.07 15.42
CA VAL A 204 -5.08 6.52 16.65
C VAL A 204 -4.33 5.35 17.26
N THR A 205 -3.01 5.49 17.31
CA THR A 205 -2.11 4.64 18.10
C THR A 205 -1.49 5.51 19.19
N ASP A 206 -0.17 5.78 19.12
CA ASP A 206 0.50 6.80 19.93
C ASP A 206 0.28 8.21 19.34
N THR A 207 0.09 8.27 18.03
CA THR A 207 -0.21 9.50 17.27
C THR A 207 -1.40 9.28 16.34
N VAL A 208 -1.90 10.36 15.75
CA VAL A 208 -2.94 10.29 14.72
C VAL A 208 -2.29 10.05 13.36
N HIS A 209 -2.71 8.98 12.70
CA HIS A 209 -2.29 8.58 11.36
C HIS A 209 -3.47 8.62 10.39
N TYR A 210 -3.20 8.85 9.12
CA TYR A 210 -4.20 8.98 8.06
C TYR A 210 -4.12 7.75 7.15
N TYR A 211 -5.26 7.12 6.91
CA TYR A 211 -5.35 5.90 6.13
C TYR A 211 -6.51 5.97 5.15
N TYR A 212 -6.36 5.22 4.06
CA TYR A 212 -7.50 4.82 3.24
C TYR A 212 -7.54 3.31 3.00
N LEU A 213 -8.76 2.80 2.82
CA LEU A 213 -9.01 1.49 2.27
C LEU A 213 -9.41 1.63 0.81
N LEU A 214 -8.78 0.87 -0.08
CA LEU A 214 -9.30 0.57 -1.41
C LEU A 214 -10.00 -0.78 -1.33
N ILE A 215 -11.30 -0.79 -1.60
CA ILE A 215 -12.12 -2.00 -1.55
C ILE A 215 -12.61 -2.28 -2.96
N ALA A 216 -12.39 -3.50 -3.45
CA ALA A 216 -12.70 -3.89 -4.82
C ALA A 216 -13.32 -5.29 -4.87
N ARG A 217 -14.39 -5.44 -5.65
CA ARG A 217 -14.99 -6.76 -5.89
C ARG A 217 -14.09 -7.58 -6.83
N ASN A 218 -14.02 -8.89 -6.59
CA ASN A 218 -13.29 -9.82 -7.44
C ASN A 218 -14.27 -10.57 -8.36
N GLY A 219 -14.61 -9.93 -9.49
CA GLY A 219 -15.57 -10.43 -10.46
C GLY A 219 -16.52 -9.35 -10.97
N ASN A 220 -17.58 -9.73 -11.66
CA ASN A 220 -18.65 -8.84 -12.10
C ASN A 220 -19.70 -8.68 -11.01
N ALA A 221 -20.56 -7.65 -11.12
CA ALA A 221 -21.62 -7.37 -10.16
C ALA A 221 -22.49 -8.60 -9.84
N ASP A 222 -22.74 -9.41 -10.87
CA ASP A 222 -23.68 -10.53 -10.81
C ASP A 222 -23.05 -11.85 -10.33
N ASP A 223 -21.71 -11.95 -10.32
CA ASP A 223 -21.00 -13.24 -10.13
C ASP A 223 -19.80 -13.22 -9.18
N TYR A 224 -19.45 -12.06 -8.60
CA TYR A 224 -18.27 -11.99 -7.73
C TYR A 224 -18.46 -12.81 -6.46
N ARG A 225 -17.47 -13.65 -6.14
CA ARG A 225 -17.48 -14.51 -4.94
C ARG A 225 -16.80 -13.89 -3.74
N ASP A 226 -15.80 -13.06 -4.01
CA ASP A 226 -14.91 -12.50 -3.00
C ASP A 226 -14.69 -11.01 -3.28
N PHE A 227 -14.18 -10.29 -2.30
CA PHE A 227 -13.70 -8.92 -2.48
C PHE A 227 -12.35 -8.73 -1.78
N VAL A 228 -11.63 -7.70 -2.19
CA VAL A 228 -10.30 -7.39 -1.68
C VAL A 228 -10.33 -6.03 -0.99
N ILE A 229 -9.59 -5.93 0.11
CA ILE A 229 -9.36 -4.72 0.88
C ILE A 229 -7.86 -4.45 0.89
N ALA A 230 -7.44 -3.33 0.33
CA ALA A 230 -6.07 -2.86 0.40
C ALA A 230 -5.97 -1.63 1.30
N VAL A 231 -5.03 -1.66 2.24
CA VAL A 231 -4.78 -0.62 3.24
C VAL A 231 -3.59 0.23 2.80
N ALA A 232 -3.76 1.54 2.77
CA ALA A 232 -2.67 2.48 2.50
C ALA A 232 -2.58 3.54 3.61
N CYS A 233 -1.34 3.93 3.92
CA CYS A 233 -1.04 5.02 4.85
C CYS A 233 -0.78 6.30 4.04
N GLU A 234 -1.47 7.38 4.39
CA GLU A 234 -1.41 8.69 3.73
C GLU A 234 -0.57 9.70 4.52
N ASP A 235 0.11 9.29 5.60
CA ASP A 235 0.82 10.23 6.48
C ASP A 235 1.85 11.07 5.75
N ASN A 236 2.59 10.48 4.81
CA ASN A 236 3.59 11.20 4.01
C ASN A 236 2.92 12.26 3.14
N ASP A 237 1.79 11.93 2.51
CA ASP A 237 1.06 12.84 1.61
C ASP A 237 0.41 13.97 2.42
N VAL A 238 -0.23 13.65 3.54
CA VAL A 238 -0.82 14.64 4.47
C VAL A 238 0.26 15.53 5.06
N THR A 239 1.41 14.98 5.43
CA THR A 239 2.53 15.76 5.97
C THR A 239 3.12 16.67 4.89
N ALA A 240 3.34 16.18 3.68
CA ALA A 240 3.81 16.97 2.55
C ALA A 240 2.85 18.13 2.24
N ARG A 241 1.53 17.85 2.23
CA ARG A 241 0.50 18.87 2.02
C ARG A 241 0.50 19.92 3.13
N LYS A 242 0.59 19.52 4.40
CA LYS A 242 0.70 20.46 5.53
C LYS A 242 1.97 21.30 5.47
N ILE A 243 3.11 20.73 5.09
CA ILE A 243 4.37 21.48 4.90
C ILE A 243 4.18 22.51 3.79
N TYR A 244 3.61 22.10 2.66
CA TYR A 244 3.33 23.00 1.54
C TYR A 244 2.38 24.13 1.94
N GLU A 245 1.26 23.82 2.61
CA GLU A 245 0.31 24.81 3.11
C GLU A 245 0.95 25.77 4.10
N ASN A 246 1.81 25.29 5.00
CA ASN A 246 2.53 26.14 5.94
C ASN A 246 3.57 27.04 5.25
N GLN A 247 4.29 26.53 4.25
CA GLN A 247 5.21 27.32 3.43
C GLN A 247 4.44 28.38 2.63
N LEU A 248 3.32 28.02 2.03
CA LEU A 248 2.44 28.95 1.34
C LEU A 248 1.88 30.00 2.29
N HIS A 249 1.43 29.61 3.49
CA HIS A 249 1.00 30.56 4.52
C HIS A 249 2.12 31.50 4.96
N SER A 250 3.34 31.01 5.14
CA SER A 250 4.50 31.82 5.49
C SER A 250 4.86 32.80 4.37
N LEU A 251 4.81 32.35 3.12
CA LEU A 251 4.99 33.20 1.93
C LEU A 251 3.91 34.29 1.88
N LEU A 252 2.63 33.93 1.98
CA LEU A 252 1.52 34.90 1.98
C LEU A 252 1.62 35.89 3.14
N ALA A 253 2.06 35.46 4.33
CA ALA A 253 2.28 36.34 5.48
C ALA A 253 3.50 37.26 5.31
N SER A 254 4.52 36.86 4.55
CA SER A 254 5.69 37.69 4.23
C SER A 254 5.36 38.82 3.26
N ILE A 255 4.25 38.71 2.53
CA ILE A 255 3.72 39.75 1.65
C ILE A 255 3.04 40.83 2.50
N THR A 256 3.84 41.69 3.10
CA THR A 256 3.39 42.78 4.00
C THR A 256 2.85 44.01 3.26
N HIS A 257 3.16 44.15 1.97
CA HIS A 257 2.87 45.35 1.18
C HIS A 257 2.02 45.08 -0.07
N ALA A 258 1.49 43.86 -0.28
CA ALA A 258 0.57 43.67 -1.40
C ALA A 258 -0.77 44.34 -1.14
N ALA A 259 -1.29 44.96 -2.21
CA ALA A 259 -2.66 45.47 -2.23
C ALA A 259 -3.65 44.34 -1.89
N GLY A 260 -3.45 43.11 -2.37
CA GLY A 260 -4.26 41.96 -2.01
C GLY A 260 -3.59 40.65 -2.38
N TYR A 261 -3.90 39.58 -1.66
CA TYR A 261 -3.65 38.20 -2.05
C TYR A 261 -4.91 37.36 -1.83
N PHE A 262 -5.09 36.38 -2.70
CA PHE A 262 -6.25 35.49 -2.72
C PHE A 262 -5.76 34.06 -2.93
N HIS A 263 -6.12 33.17 -2.02
CA HIS A 263 -5.89 31.72 -2.15
C HIS A 263 -7.23 31.07 -2.50
N LEU A 264 -7.29 30.44 -3.67
CA LEU A 264 -8.52 29.90 -4.26
C LEU A 264 -8.37 28.39 -4.49
N ASP A 265 -9.40 27.63 -4.18
CA ASP A 265 -9.56 26.23 -4.59
C ASP A 265 -10.47 26.17 -5.81
N LEU A 266 -9.87 26.09 -7.00
CA LEU A 266 -10.61 26.04 -8.26
C LEU A 266 -11.42 24.75 -8.42
N THR A 267 -11.07 23.68 -7.71
CA THR A 267 -11.74 22.38 -7.84
C THR A 267 -13.04 22.36 -7.05
N ASP A 268 -12.99 22.88 -5.82
CA ASP A 268 -14.12 22.91 -4.90
C ASP A 268 -14.93 24.23 -4.97
N ASP A 269 -14.56 25.14 -5.89
CA ASP A 269 -15.17 26.46 -6.09
C ASP A 269 -15.22 27.30 -4.80
N LYS A 270 -14.08 27.38 -4.09
CA LYS A 270 -13.99 28.04 -2.79
C LYS A 270 -12.85 29.02 -2.68
N ILE A 271 -13.09 30.10 -1.95
CA ILE A 271 -12.04 31.01 -1.51
C ILE A 271 -11.48 30.49 -0.19
N LEU A 272 -10.22 30.05 -0.20
CA LEU A 272 -9.56 29.49 0.98
C LEU A 272 -9.03 30.57 1.92
N LYS A 273 -8.54 31.69 1.36
CA LYS A 273 -7.99 32.79 2.16
C LYS A 273 -7.93 34.10 1.38
N ILE A 274 -8.18 35.20 2.07
CA ILE A 274 -8.05 36.57 1.54
C ILE A 274 -7.19 37.39 2.50
N GLY A 275 -6.32 38.26 1.99
CA GLY A 275 -5.59 39.22 2.80
C GLY A 275 -4.92 40.31 1.98
N GLY A 276 -4.26 41.27 2.66
CA GLY A 276 -3.60 42.42 2.03
C GLY A 276 -4.05 43.75 2.62
N THR A 277 -3.54 44.86 2.08
CA THR A 277 -3.76 46.21 2.62
C THR A 277 -4.84 47.02 1.88
N SER A 278 -5.33 46.54 0.74
CA SER A 278 -6.37 47.21 -0.06
C SER A 278 -7.77 46.96 0.50
N ALA A 279 -8.63 47.96 0.38
CA ALA A 279 -10.07 47.84 0.68
C ALA A 279 -10.76 46.71 -0.10
N LEU A 280 -10.20 46.27 -1.24
CA LEU A 280 -10.65 45.11 -2.00
C LEU A 280 -10.62 43.82 -1.19
N ALA A 281 -9.57 43.59 -0.39
CA ALA A 281 -9.42 42.37 0.41
C ALA A 281 -10.45 42.28 1.55
N TYR A 282 -11.06 43.40 1.95
CA TYR A 282 -12.07 43.47 3.02
C TYR A 282 -13.51 43.40 2.52
N LYS A 283 -13.74 43.62 1.22
CA LYS A 283 -15.09 43.66 0.63
C LYS A 283 -15.58 42.33 0.10
N ILE A 284 -14.66 41.41 -0.17
CA ILE A 284 -14.96 40.13 -0.78
C ILE A 284 -15.42 39.16 0.30
N ASP A 285 -16.60 38.59 0.10
CA ASP A 285 -17.12 37.52 0.94
C ASP A 285 -16.31 36.24 0.70
N ALA A 286 -15.75 35.67 1.76
CA ALA A 286 -14.98 34.43 1.68
C ALA A 286 -15.86 33.21 1.37
N ASP A 287 -17.17 33.31 1.58
CA ASP A 287 -18.14 32.26 1.25
C ASP A 287 -18.69 32.37 -0.19
N ALA A 288 -18.23 33.35 -0.98
CA ALA A 288 -18.62 33.50 -2.37
C ALA A 288 -17.99 32.43 -3.28
N SER A 289 -18.71 32.06 -4.34
CA SER A 289 -18.13 31.25 -5.42
C SER A 289 -17.01 32.01 -6.15
N ILE A 290 -16.13 31.29 -6.80
CA ILE A 290 -15.01 31.88 -7.54
C ILE A 290 -15.53 32.68 -8.74
N ASP A 291 -16.63 32.27 -9.37
CA ASP A 291 -17.28 33.05 -10.42
C ASP A 291 -17.82 34.39 -9.91
N HIS A 292 -18.40 34.40 -8.70
CA HIS A 292 -18.86 35.63 -8.05
C HIS A 292 -17.67 36.54 -7.70
N PHE A 293 -16.61 35.96 -7.15
CA PHE A 293 -15.35 36.65 -6.89
C PHE A 293 -14.74 37.29 -8.15
N ILE A 294 -14.69 36.55 -9.27
CA ILE A 294 -14.19 37.07 -10.56
C ILE A 294 -15.08 38.20 -11.06
N ALA A 295 -16.41 38.07 -10.95
CA ALA A 295 -17.33 39.11 -11.38
C ALA A 295 -17.16 40.41 -10.56
N GLU A 296 -17.09 40.32 -9.24
CA GLU A 296 -16.91 41.50 -8.37
C GLU A 296 -15.55 42.18 -8.58
N THR A 297 -14.47 41.39 -8.69
CA THR A 297 -13.14 41.93 -8.93
C THR A 297 -13.01 42.53 -10.33
N ALA A 298 -13.61 41.93 -11.36
CA ALA A 298 -13.59 42.46 -12.73
C ALA A 298 -14.37 43.78 -12.89
N VAL A 299 -15.43 44.00 -12.11
CA VAL A 299 -16.18 45.27 -12.11
C VAL A 299 -15.33 46.42 -11.56
N LEU A 300 -14.41 46.13 -10.65
CA LEU A 300 -13.56 47.15 -9.99
C LEU A 300 -12.38 47.62 -10.84
N TYR A 301 -12.02 46.93 -11.93
CA TYR A 301 -10.98 47.34 -12.89
C TYR A 301 -11.53 48.09 -14.13
N ARG A 302 -12.81 48.50 -14.12
CA ARG A 302 -13.45 49.23 -15.23
C ARG A 302 -13.32 50.77 -15.16
N TYR A 303 -12.40 51.31 -14.37
CA TYR A 303 -12.10 52.75 -14.32
C TYR A 303 -10.61 53.02 -14.41
#